data_AF-A0A8T6N1X9-F1
#
_entry.id   AF-A0A8T6N1X9-F1
#
_cell.length_a   1.000
_cell.length_b   1.000
_cell.length_c   1.000
_cell.angle_alpha   90.00
_cell.angle_beta   90.00
_cell.angle_gamma   90.00
#
_symmetry.space_group_name_H-M   'P 1'
#
loop_
_entity.id
_entity.type
_entity.pdbx_description
1 polymer ?
#
loop_
_entity_poly.entity_id
_entity_poly.type
_entity_poly.pdbx_seq_one_letter_code
_entity_poly.pdbx_strand_id
1 'polypeptide(L)'
;MYLITIEGGDGSGKGLASRIICELLERDGSFTSVDLTAEPRRKHPLGRAAIDAVKEKKHTPEHEAKLFALDRLDHGLNWVLPRLRRGSVVVCDRNIHSSLVYQGVVGGLGVSKVGLLNSGALVPDLCVWVDCDPEIAIKRISSGSLRDASEDKGEYFETLEIQKKIRSGYEEVLSGRSPTGTPFDSTRVVGPISNDSSIKKFTENIAREVKKFLRLSPVPRNTDVHDVDLQLIRKITQWNSGQTVLPGFNSRSLHDTKTPPWRLMRDSEKTHRNGIQKFGSDKVPRGIHSRSIYAIMTSTSLISAGDANELSSAMGPSRMVSRGHASKVIRHLSKVGDWIRESSASRGDSMHYRITKRGASLGKVMLVLSPIRPKIRLWRSRFPRSSYKHMLQGILKMGVDEPQLKSLSERIDLLYPSVARESGQPLEEQIENWWLSDLIHEF
;
A
#
# COMPACT_ATOMS: atom_id res chain seq x y z
N MET A 1 -1.47 -0.46 2.44
CA MET A 1 -2.42 0.27 1.59
C MET A 1 -3.10 1.29 2.44
N TYR A 2 -3.17 2.53 1.98
CA TYR A 2 -3.53 3.63 2.87
C TYR A 2 -4.89 4.22 2.50
N LEU A 3 -5.69 4.51 3.53
CA LEU A 3 -6.81 5.44 3.46
C LEU A 3 -6.28 6.83 3.84
N ILE A 4 -6.22 7.73 2.86
CA ILE A 4 -5.80 9.11 3.02
C ILE A 4 -7.04 10.00 2.93
N THR A 5 -7.33 10.77 3.98
CA THR A 5 -8.48 11.67 4.02
C THR A 5 -8.04 13.11 3.89
N ILE A 6 -8.82 13.92 3.18
CA ILE A 6 -8.63 15.37 3.11
C ILE A 6 -9.72 16.02 3.94
N GLU A 7 -9.33 16.81 4.92
CA GLU A 7 -10.24 17.45 5.88
C GLU A 7 -10.05 18.97 5.88
N GLY A 8 -11.11 19.70 6.17
CA GLY A 8 -11.09 21.17 6.19
C GLY A 8 -12.46 21.80 5.92
N GLY A 9 -12.56 23.11 6.17
CA GLY A 9 -13.76 23.90 5.92
C GLY A 9 -14.17 23.95 4.45
N ASP A 10 -15.39 24.39 4.17
CA ASP A 10 -15.84 24.61 2.79
C ASP A 10 -15.05 25.77 2.18
N GLY A 11 -14.78 25.72 0.87
CA GLY A 11 -13.92 26.72 0.21
C GLY A 11 -12.41 26.64 0.55
N SER A 12 -11.98 25.73 1.44
CA SER A 12 -10.55 25.63 1.82
C SER A 12 -9.64 25.09 0.73
N GLY A 13 -10.19 24.42 -0.29
CA GLY A 13 -9.42 23.83 -1.39
C GLY A 13 -9.22 22.32 -1.29
N LYS A 14 -10.06 21.61 -0.51
CA LYS A 14 -10.02 20.13 -0.42
C LYS A 14 -10.00 19.44 -1.78
N GLY A 15 -10.87 19.84 -2.71
CA GLY A 15 -10.89 19.27 -4.06
C GLY A 15 -9.59 19.46 -4.84
N LEU A 16 -8.90 20.60 -4.67
CA LEU A 16 -7.58 20.83 -5.26
C LEU A 16 -6.52 19.94 -4.59
N ALA A 17 -6.55 19.84 -3.26
CA ALA A 17 -5.66 18.97 -2.51
C ALA A 17 -5.81 17.50 -2.92
N SER A 18 -7.04 16.99 -3.04
CA SER A 18 -7.32 15.62 -3.49
C SER A 18 -6.69 15.33 -4.86
N ARG A 19 -6.82 16.25 -5.82
CA ARG A 19 -6.19 16.11 -7.16
C ARG A 19 -4.67 16.08 -7.07
N ILE A 20 -4.06 17.01 -6.33
CA ILE A 20 -2.61 17.07 -6.12
C ILE A 20 -2.09 15.77 -5.52
N ILE A 21 -2.78 15.25 -4.51
CA ILE A 21 -2.42 14.02 -3.82
C ILE A 21 -2.54 12.82 -4.78
N CYS A 22 -3.63 12.72 -5.54
CA CYS A 22 -3.81 11.65 -6.51
C CYS A 22 -2.70 11.65 -7.57
N GLU A 23 -2.44 12.79 -8.22
CA GLU A 23 -1.38 12.92 -9.23
C GLU A 23 0.01 12.57 -8.67
N LEU A 24 0.27 12.96 -7.41
CA LEU A 24 1.52 12.64 -6.74
C LEU A 24 1.67 11.13 -6.52
N LEU A 25 0.61 10.45 -6.06
CA LEU A 25 0.61 9.02 -5.78
C LEU A 25 0.69 8.20 -7.08
N GLU A 26 0.03 8.64 -8.14
CA GLU A 26 0.11 8.02 -9.48
C GLU A 26 1.52 8.10 -10.04
N ARG A 27 2.17 9.27 -9.92
CA ARG A 27 3.56 9.48 -10.37
C ARG A 27 4.57 8.69 -9.54
N ASP A 28 4.31 8.50 -8.24
CA ASP A 28 5.15 7.71 -7.36
C ASP A 28 5.11 6.22 -7.73
N GLY A 29 3.93 5.70 -8.12
CA GLY A 29 3.78 4.34 -8.64
C GLY A 29 3.89 3.24 -7.58
N SER A 30 3.80 3.58 -6.29
CA SER A 30 3.79 2.62 -5.17
C SER A 30 2.58 1.71 -5.16
N PHE A 31 1.44 2.17 -5.64
CA PHE A 31 0.16 1.52 -5.45
C PHE A 31 -0.31 0.89 -6.76
N THR A 32 -1.17 -0.13 -6.67
CA THR A 32 -1.73 -0.76 -7.88
C THR A 32 -2.74 0.14 -8.59
N SER A 33 -3.42 0.99 -7.82
CA SER A 33 -4.24 2.10 -8.31
C SER A 33 -4.31 3.20 -7.27
N VAL A 34 -4.71 4.38 -7.72
CA VAL A 34 -5.07 5.53 -6.87
C VAL A 34 -6.56 5.78 -7.08
N ASP A 35 -7.34 5.55 -6.03
CA ASP A 35 -8.80 5.65 -6.08
C ASP A 35 -9.27 6.89 -5.32
N LEU A 36 -9.99 7.79 -5.98
CA LEU A 36 -10.59 8.98 -5.38
C LEU A 36 -12.06 8.73 -5.03
N THR A 37 -12.46 9.12 -3.82
CA THR A 37 -13.85 9.08 -3.35
C THR A 37 -14.15 10.26 -2.41
N ALA A 38 -15.39 10.36 -1.93
CA ALA A 38 -15.82 11.39 -1.01
C ALA A 38 -16.94 10.89 -0.09
N GLU A 39 -17.03 11.47 1.10
CA GLU A 39 -18.13 11.26 2.04
C GLU A 39 -18.84 12.59 2.37
N PRO A 40 -20.18 12.63 2.38
CA PRO A 40 -21.11 11.54 2.11
C PRO A 40 -21.19 11.21 0.61
N ARG A 41 -21.53 9.96 0.27
CA ARG A 41 -21.60 9.51 -1.13
C ARG A 41 -22.85 10.05 -1.84
N ARG A 42 -22.70 11.19 -2.52
CA ARG A 42 -23.80 11.90 -3.23
C ARG A 42 -24.68 11.06 -4.16
N LYS A 43 -24.15 9.97 -4.74
CA LYS A 43 -24.90 9.08 -5.66
C LYS A 43 -25.46 7.83 -4.97
N HIS A 44 -25.01 7.50 -3.76
CA HIS A 44 -25.42 6.29 -3.05
C HIS A 44 -26.68 6.59 -2.21
N PRO A 45 -27.65 5.66 -2.08
CA PRO A 45 -28.85 5.89 -1.27
C PRO A 45 -28.57 6.34 0.17
N LEU A 46 -27.58 5.73 0.84
CA LEU A 46 -27.21 6.10 2.22
C LEU A 46 -26.63 7.52 2.30
N GLY A 47 -25.72 7.88 1.39
CA GLY A 47 -25.15 9.21 1.34
C GLY A 47 -26.18 10.28 0.99
N ARG A 48 -27.12 9.97 0.09
CA ARG A 48 -28.27 10.85 -0.21
C ARG A 48 -29.15 11.07 1.02
N ALA A 49 -29.50 10.00 1.74
CA ALA A 49 -30.28 10.12 2.97
C ALA A 49 -29.58 11.03 4.01
N ALA A 50 -28.26 10.93 4.15
CA ALA A 50 -27.50 11.82 5.04
C ALA A 50 -27.51 13.29 4.58
N ILE A 51 -27.40 13.54 3.27
CA ILE A 51 -27.47 14.88 2.68
C ILE A 51 -28.87 15.47 2.83
N ASP A 52 -29.90 14.68 2.54
CA ASP A 52 -31.30 15.08 2.61
C ASP A 52 -31.68 15.43 4.05
N ALA A 53 -31.19 14.68 5.03
CA ALA A 53 -31.44 14.97 6.43
C ALA A 53 -30.95 16.38 6.86
N VAL A 54 -29.78 16.79 6.36
CA VAL A 54 -29.22 18.14 6.59
C VAL A 54 -30.02 19.21 5.83
N LYS A 55 -30.42 18.93 4.59
CA LYS A 55 -31.18 19.87 3.75
C LYS A 55 -32.57 20.14 4.30
N GLU A 56 -33.26 19.11 4.75
CA GLU A 56 -34.64 19.21 5.23
C GLU A 56 -34.76 19.96 6.56
N LYS A 57 -33.71 19.95 7.40
CA LYS A 57 -33.69 20.58 8.73
C LYS A 57 -34.84 20.13 9.65
N LYS A 58 -35.34 18.91 9.45
CA LYS A 58 -36.42 18.29 10.25
C LYS A 58 -35.90 17.26 11.25
N HIS A 59 -34.64 16.88 11.14
CA HIS A 59 -34.04 15.83 11.95
C HIS A 59 -33.28 16.44 13.13
N THR A 60 -33.13 15.65 14.19
CA THR A 60 -32.26 16.03 15.32
C THR A 60 -30.79 15.87 14.88
N PRO A 61 -29.84 16.60 15.49
CA PRO A 61 -28.41 16.43 15.21
C PRO A 61 -27.91 14.99 15.37
N GLU A 62 -28.52 14.23 16.29
CA GLU A 62 -28.21 12.82 16.49
C GLU A 62 -28.71 11.94 15.33
N HIS A 63 -29.90 12.20 14.79
CA HIS A 63 -30.41 11.48 13.62
C HIS A 63 -29.52 11.72 12.40
N GLU A 64 -29.13 12.98 12.15
CA GLU A 64 -28.17 13.31 11.10
C GLU A 64 -26.85 12.55 11.29
N ALA A 65 -26.26 12.62 12.49
CA ALA A 65 -24.99 11.94 12.80
C ALA A 65 -25.04 10.43 12.54
N LYS A 66 -26.17 9.77 12.84
CA LYS A 66 -26.38 8.35 12.56
C LYS A 66 -26.42 8.03 11.06
N LEU A 67 -27.06 8.89 10.25
CA LEU A 67 -27.10 8.70 8.80
C LEU A 67 -25.72 8.86 8.16
N PHE A 68 -24.94 9.85 8.59
CA PHE A 68 -23.54 9.99 8.16
C PHE A 68 -22.67 8.79 8.59
N ALA A 69 -22.84 8.30 9.82
CA ALA A 69 -22.13 7.12 10.31
C ALA A 69 -22.48 5.86 9.50
N LEU A 70 -23.75 5.68 9.14
CA LEU A 70 -24.22 4.55 8.33
C LEU A 70 -23.65 4.61 6.90
N ASP A 71 -23.67 5.77 6.23
CA ASP A 71 -23.05 5.90 4.91
C ASP A 71 -21.55 5.57 4.95
N ARG A 72 -20.84 6.07 5.96
CA ARG A 72 -19.40 5.83 6.16
C ARG A 72 -19.07 4.38 6.43
N LEU A 73 -19.84 3.72 7.30
CA LEU A 73 -19.64 2.30 7.61
C LEU A 73 -19.78 1.45 6.34
N ASP A 74 -20.87 1.65 5.60
CA ASP A 74 -21.12 0.94 4.35
C ASP A 74 -20.03 1.25 3.30
N HIS A 75 -19.67 2.53 3.14
CA HIS A 75 -18.61 2.95 2.22
C HIS A 75 -17.26 2.30 2.55
N GLY A 76 -16.90 2.31 3.83
CA GLY A 76 -15.68 1.70 4.35
C GLY A 76 -15.61 0.21 4.03
N LEU A 77 -16.64 -0.54 4.40
CA LEU A 77 -16.64 -2.00 4.26
C LEU A 77 -16.81 -2.47 2.81
N ASN A 78 -17.66 -1.81 2.03
CA ASN A 78 -18.09 -2.30 0.72
C ASN A 78 -17.35 -1.65 -0.46
N TRP A 79 -16.66 -0.52 -0.26
CA TRP A 79 -15.97 0.19 -1.34
C TRP A 79 -14.49 0.44 -1.05
N VAL A 80 -14.16 0.95 0.15
CA VAL A 80 -12.79 1.34 0.51
C VAL A 80 -11.93 0.11 0.83
N LEU A 81 -12.34 -0.71 1.80
CA LEU A 81 -11.58 -1.89 2.24
C LEU A 81 -11.27 -2.87 1.11
N PRO A 82 -12.20 -3.20 0.18
CA PRO A 82 -11.89 -4.07 -0.96
C PRO A 82 -10.81 -3.50 -1.89
N ARG A 83 -10.70 -2.18 -2.03
CA ARG A 83 -9.64 -1.53 -2.83
C ARG A 83 -8.30 -1.57 -2.11
N LEU A 84 -8.29 -1.24 -0.83
CA LEU A 84 -7.09 -1.33 -0.01
C LEU A 84 -6.53 -2.77 -0.03
N ARG A 85 -7.39 -3.80 0.06
CA ARG A 85 -6.97 -5.21 -0.03
C ARG A 85 -6.32 -5.56 -1.37
N ARG A 86 -6.71 -4.91 -2.46
CA ARG A 86 -6.14 -5.11 -3.82
C ARG A 86 -4.89 -4.29 -4.12
N GLY A 87 -4.31 -3.62 -3.12
CA GLY A 87 -3.09 -2.84 -3.33
C GLY A 87 -3.32 -1.37 -3.72
N SER A 88 -4.55 -0.88 -3.66
CA SER A 88 -4.87 0.51 -3.99
C SER A 88 -4.59 1.45 -2.82
N VAL A 89 -4.28 2.71 -3.11
CA VAL A 89 -4.42 3.81 -2.14
C VAL A 89 -5.75 4.50 -2.38
N VAL A 90 -6.50 4.76 -1.31
CA VAL A 90 -7.79 5.46 -1.39
C VAL A 90 -7.61 6.86 -0.84
N VAL A 91 -7.94 7.85 -1.66
CA VAL A 91 -7.99 9.26 -1.31
C VAL A 91 -9.46 9.64 -1.13
N CYS A 92 -9.84 10.10 0.07
CA CYS A 92 -11.22 10.40 0.42
C CYS A 92 -11.37 11.88 0.79
N ASP A 93 -12.16 12.65 0.02
CA ASP A 93 -12.57 14.00 0.42
C ASP A 93 -13.60 13.90 1.54
N ARG A 94 -13.19 14.34 2.74
CA ARG A 94 -13.87 14.15 4.04
C ARG A 94 -13.98 12.69 4.50
N ASN A 95 -14.03 12.50 5.82
CA ASN A 95 -14.29 11.22 6.47
C ASN A 95 -14.78 11.48 7.91
N ILE A 96 -14.32 10.69 8.89
CA ILE A 96 -14.73 10.77 10.30
C ILE A 96 -14.49 12.15 10.93
N HIS A 97 -13.37 12.81 10.64
CA HIS A 97 -13.04 14.09 11.27
C HIS A 97 -14.03 15.19 10.87
N SER A 98 -14.53 15.18 9.63
CA SER A 98 -15.66 16.02 9.22
C SER A 98 -16.88 15.79 10.13
N SER A 99 -17.24 14.55 10.46
CA SER A 99 -18.39 14.32 11.35
C SER A 99 -18.15 14.81 12.78
N LEU A 100 -16.93 14.65 13.31
CA LEU A 100 -16.58 15.15 14.63
C LEU A 100 -16.70 16.68 14.72
N VAL A 101 -16.34 17.39 13.65
CA VAL A 101 -16.48 18.85 13.59
C VAL A 101 -17.93 19.27 13.36
N TYR A 102 -18.58 18.78 12.30
CA TYR A 102 -19.89 19.27 11.89
C TYR A 102 -21.00 18.82 12.85
N GLN A 103 -21.08 17.53 13.18
CA GLN A 103 -22.09 17.05 14.12
C GLN A 103 -21.65 17.19 15.58
N GLY A 104 -20.36 17.01 15.88
CA GLY A 104 -19.85 17.04 17.25
C GLY A 104 -19.72 18.46 17.80
N VAL A 105 -18.93 19.31 17.14
CA VAL A 105 -18.64 20.68 17.62
C VAL A 105 -19.69 21.69 17.16
N VAL A 106 -19.98 21.75 15.87
CA VAL A 106 -20.92 22.73 15.31
C VAL A 106 -22.36 22.41 15.71
N GLY A 107 -22.77 21.15 15.55
CA GLY A 107 -24.07 20.62 15.92
C GLY A 107 -24.26 20.31 17.41
N GLY A 108 -23.21 20.43 18.23
CA GLY A 108 -23.29 20.34 19.69
C GLY A 108 -23.54 18.94 20.26
N LEU A 109 -23.40 17.86 19.46
CA LEU A 109 -23.60 16.49 19.93
C LEU A 109 -22.46 15.98 20.82
N GLY A 110 -21.28 16.62 20.73
CA GLY A 110 -20.06 16.23 21.42
C GLY A 110 -19.21 15.23 20.61
N VAL A 111 -17.90 15.48 20.56
CA VAL A 111 -16.92 14.69 19.79
C VAL A 111 -16.94 13.21 20.20
N SER A 112 -16.99 12.92 21.51
CA SER A 112 -16.99 11.54 22.02
C SER A 112 -18.23 10.76 21.57
N LYS A 113 -19.41 11.38 21.58
CA LYS A 113 -20.66 10.74 21.16
C LYS A 113 -20.66 10.46 19.66
N VAL A 114 -20.19 11.40 18.84
CA VAL A 114 -20.04 11.18 17.39
C VAL A 114 -18.99 10.11 17.09
N GLY A 115 -17.87 10.10 17.83
CA GLY A 115 -16.86 9.06 17.73
C GLY A 115 -17.43 7.67 18.00
N LEU A 116 -18.22 7.52 19.06
CA LEU A 116 -18.90 6.26 19.40
C LEU A 116 -19.86 5.80 18.30
N LEU A 117 -20.65 6.71 17.72
CA LEU A 117 -21.55 6.38 16.59
C LEU A 117 -20.79 5.84 15.38
N ASN A 118 -19.51 6.18 15.25
CA ASN A 118 -18.68 5.79 14.12
C ASN A 118 -17.69 4.67 14.45
N SER A 119 -17.77 4.02 15.61
CA SER A 119 -16.73 3.07 16.08
C SER A 119 -16.41 1.92 15.11
N GLY A 120 -17.33 1.57 14.22
CA GLY A 120 -17.13 0.56 13.16
C GLY A 120 -16.51 1.08 11.86
N ALA A 121 -16.28 2.39 11.72
CA ALA A 121 -15.68 2.98 10.54
C ALA A 121 -14.19 2.64 10.42
N LEU A 122 -13.69 2.60 9.18
CA LEU A 122 -12.25 2.49 8.94
C LEU A 122 -11.52 3.70 9.52
N VAL A 123 -10.32 3.47 10.05
CA VAL A 123 -9.48 4.54 10.61
C VAL A 123 -8.52 5.03 9.53
N PRO A 124 -8.52 6.33 9.18
CA PRO A 124 -7.58 6.84 8.19
C PRO A 124 -6.12 6.62 8.59
N ASP A 125 -5.29 6.25 7.63
CA ASP A 125 -3.84 6.13 7.82
C ASP A 125 -3.18 7.51 7.85
N LEU A 126 -3.76 8.47 7.12
CA LEU A 126 -3.32 9.87 7.05
C LEU A 126 -4.53 10.79 6.89
N CYS A 127 -4.61 11.83 7.71
CA CYS A 127 -5.52 12.95 7.55
C CYS A 127 -4.74 14.20 7.14
N VAL A 128 -4.97 14.68 5.92
CA VAL A 128 -4.41 15.94 5.41
C VAL A 128 -5.38 17.07 5.70
N TRP A 129 -5.05 17.88 6.69
CA TRP A 129 -5.84 19.04 7.09
C TRP A 129 -5.47 20.26 6.24
N VAL A 130 -6.41 20.70 5.41
CA VAL A 130 -6.32 21.90 4.60
C VAL A 130 -7.10 23.03 5.27
N ASP A 131 -6.44 24.17 5.45
CA ASP A 131 -7.01 25.35 6.08
C ASP A 131 -7.06 26.53 5.12
N CYS A 132 -8.01 27.44 5.34
CA CYS A 132 -8.12 28.69 4.62
C CYS A 132 -8.82 29.71 5.52
N ASP A 133 -8.44 30.98 5.38
CA ASP A 133 -9.16 32.06 6.03
C ASP A 133 -10.66 32.04 5.67
N PRO A 134 -11.59 32.10 6.65
CA PRO A 134 -13.03 32.05 6.39
C PRO A 134 -13.53 33.12 5.41
N GLU A 135 -12.94 34.31 5.39
CA GLU A 135 -13.33 35.37 4.46
C GLU A 135 -12.94 35.02 3.02
N ILE A 136 -11.75 34.43 2.85
CA ILE A 136 -11.28 33.93 1.54
C ILE A 136 -12.13 32.74 1.09
N ALA A 137 -12.43 31.82 2.02
CA ALA A 137 -13.26 30.65 1.76
C ALA A 137 -14.66 31.03 1.28
N ILE A 138 -15.32 31.99 1.93
CA ILE A 138 -16.63 32.50 1.50
C ILE A 138 -16.56 33.16 0.14
N LYS A 139 -15.53 33.98 -0.13
CA LYS A 139 -15.34 34.55 -1.46
C LYS A 139 -15.26 33.46 -2.52
N ARG A 140 -14.52 32.37 -2.28
CA ARG A 140 -14.41 31.21 -3.21
C ARG A 140 -15.72 30.45 -3.37
N ILE A 141 -16.48 30.26 -2.29
CA ILE A 141 -17.81 29.64 -2.34
C ILE A 141 -18.76 30.50 -3.20
N SER A 142 -18.73 31.83 -2.99
CA SER A 142 -19.60 32.78 -3.69
C SER A 142 -19.22 33.03 -5.15
N SER A 143 -17.94 32.90 -5.52
CA SER A 143 -17.41 33.18 -6.86
C SER A 143 -17.18 31.95 -7.73
N GLY A 144 -17.18 30.75 -7.15
CA GLY A 144 -16.87 29.50 -7.84
C GLY A 144 -18.09 28.76 -8.38
N SER A 145 -17.83 27.84 -9.31
CA SER A 145 -18.73 26.82 -9.88
C SER A 145 -19.33 25.83 -8.87
N LEU A 146 -19.18 26.06 -7.57
CA LEU A 146 -19.87 25.33 -6.51
C LEU A 146 -21.39 25.61 -6.56
N ARG A 147 -21.80 26.80 -7.01
CA ARG A 147 -23.21 27.11 -7.30
C ARG A 147 -23.75 26.38 -8.55
N ASP A 148 -22.92 26.12 -9.56
CA ASP A 148 -23.37 25.46 -10.80
C ASP A 148 -23.69 23.97 -10.64
N ALA A 149 -23.28 23.35 -9.53
CA ALA A 149 -23.60 21.95 -9.20
C ALA A 149 -24.79 21.80 -8.23
N SER A 150 -25.31 22.90 -7.70
CA SER A 150 -26.45 22.92 -6.78
C SER A 150 -27.38 24.06 -7.18
N GLU A 151 -28.42 23.75 -7.95
CA GLU A 151 -29.47 24.70 -8.36
C GLU A 151 -30.25 25.32 -7.19
N ASP A 152 -29.95 24.96 -5.93
CA ASP A 152 -30.75 25.34 -4.79
C ASP A 152 -29.92 25.94 -3.64
N LYS A 153 -30.60 26.83 -2.92
CA LYS A 153 -30.10 27.79 -1.92
C LYS A 153 -29.07 27.19 -0.95
N GLY A 154 -28.03 28.00 -0.66
CA GLY A 154 -26.82 27.64 0.11
C GLY A 154 -27.06 26.76 1.34
N GLU A 155 -26.14 25.82 1.56
CA GLU A 155 -26.17 24.95 2.73
C GLU A 155 -26.10 25.78 4.02
N TYR A 156 -26.74 25.32 5.09
CA TYR A 156 -26.78 26.01 6.39
C TYR A 156 -25.40 26.45 6.90
N PHE A 157 -24.35 25.75 6.47
CA PHE A 157 -22.97 25.97 6.90
C PHE A 157 -22.26 27.16 6.21
N GLU A 158 -22.87 27.84 5.24
CA GLU A 158 -22.18 28.82 4.38
C GLU A 158 -22.07 30.26 4.94
N THR A 159 -22.46 30.51 6.19
CA THR A 159 -22.29 31.85 6.81
C THR A 159 -20.89 32.05 7.40
N LEU A 160 -20.41 33.30 7.46
CA LEU A 160 -19.08 33.63 8.01
C LEU A 160 -18.90 33.15 9.45
N GLU A 161 -19.91 33.34 10.30
CA GLU A 161 -19.85 32.91 11.69
C GLU A 161 -19.81 31.38 11.81
N ILE A 162 -20.53 30.66 10.96
CA ILE A 162 -20.47 29.19 10.95
C ILE A 162 -19.14 28.70 10.39
N GLN A 163 -18.58 29.33 9.34
CA GLN A 163 -17.26 28.95 8.82
C GLN A 163 -16.14 29.22 9.83
N LYS A 164 -16.21 30.31 10.61
CA LYS A 164 -15.32 30.54 11.76
C LYS A 164 -15.44 29.40 12.78
N LYS A 165 -16.68 29.01 13.15
CA LYS A 165 -16.93 27.90 14.08
C LYS A 165 -16.41 26.56 13.54
N ILE A 166 -16.58 26.28 12.25
CA ILE A 166 -16.06 25.09 11.58
C ILE A 166 -14.52 25.08 11.63
N ARG A 167 -13.88 26.19 11.30
CA ARG A 167 -12.41 26.33 11.36
C ARG A 167 -11.89 26.07 12.77
N SER A 168 -12.50 26.70 13.78
CA SER A 168 -12.15 26.46 15.19
C SER A 168 -12.40 25.01 15.62
N GLY A 169 -13.48 24.38 15.15
CA GLY A 169 -13.75 22.97 15.42
C GLY A 169 -12.72 22.03 14.79
N TYR A 170 -12.26 22.30 13.56
CA TYR A 170 -11.14 21.55 12.98
C TYR A 170 -9.85 21.76 13.77
N GLU A 171 -9.55 22.99 14.20
CA GLU A 171 -8.39 23.24 15.06
C GLU A 171 -8.51 22.45 16.37
N GLU A 172 -9.66 22.44 17.02
CA GLU A 172 -9.91 21.67 18.25
C GLU A 172 -9.67 20.16 18.04
N VAL A 173 -10.26 19.58 16.99
CA VAL A 173 -10.24 18.14 16.71
C VAL A 173 -8.88 17.66 16.17
N LEU A 174 -8.19 18.46 15.35
CA LEU A 174 -7.00 18.04 14.60
C LEU A 174 -5.67 18.53 15.17
N SER A 175 -5.68 19.53 16.06
CA SER A 175 -4.44 19.99 16.74
C SER A 175 -3.98 19.08 17.88
N GLY A 176 -4.81 18.11 18.29
CA GLY A 176 -4.56 17.26 19.45
C GLY A 176 -4.89 17.90 20.80
N ARG A 177 -5.49 19.10 20.82
CA ARG A 177 -5.97 19.76 22.05
C ARG A 177 -7.19 19.06 22.65
N SER A 178 -8.07 18.53 21.82
CA SER A 178 -9.19 17.69 22.23
C SER A 178 -8.94 16.28 21.69
N PRO A 179 -8.67 15.28 22.54
CA PRO A 179 -8.38 13.95 22.05
C PRO A 179 -9.63 13.37 21.39
N THR A 180 -9.51 13.11 20.09
CA THR A 180 -10.40 12.22 19.36
C THR A 180 -10.47 10.90 20.12
N GLY A 181 -11.65 10.34 20.39
CA GLY A 181 -11.73 9.04 21.07
C GLY A 181 -11.08 7.91 20.25
N THR A 182 -10.57 6.88 20.91
CA THR A 182 -10.12 5.63 20.26
C THR A 182 -11.27 5.04 19.42
N PRO A 183 -11.02 4.57 18.18
CA PRO A 183 -9.71 4.38 17.54
C PRO A 183 -9.20 5.56 16.69
N PHE A 184 -9.90 6.69 16.68
CA PHE A 184 -9.63 7.79 15.75
C PHE A 184 -8.48 8.72 16.18
N ASP A 185 -8.15 8.76 17.47
CA ASP A 185 -6.89 9.34 18.02
C ASP A 185 -5.64 8.83 17.31
N SER A 186 -5.67 7.59 16.83
CA SER A 186 -4.53 6.96 16.17
C SER A 186 -4.28 7.49 14.75
N THR A 187 -5.21 8.27 14.17
CA THR A 187 -5.03 8.83 12.83
C THR A 187 -3.82 9.76 12.80
N ARG A 188 -2.94 9.59 11.81
CA ARG A 188 -1.85 10.55 11.62
C ARG A 188 -2.38 11.81 10.95
N VAL A 189 -2.32 12.93 11.64
CA VAL A 189 -2.73 14.22 11.09
C VAL A 189 -1.51 14.99 10.56
N VAL A 190 -1.65 15.64 9.41
CA VAL A 190 -0.71 16.64 8.89
C VAL A 190 -1.46 17.92 8.54
N GLY A 191 -0.91 19.05 8.96
CA GLY A 191 -1.53 20.37 8.78
C GLY A 191 -1.59 21.17 10.09
N PRO A 192 -2.24 22.35 10.07
CA PRO A 192 -3.00 22.89 8.94
C PRO A 192 -2.09 23.28 7.77
N ILE A 193 -2.47 22.90 6.56
CA ILE A 193 -1.82 23.37 5.32
C ILE A 193 -2.66 24.52 4.76
N SER A 194 -2.19 25.75 4.97
CA SER A 194 -2.90 26.96 4.52
C SER A 194 -2.92 27.05 2.99
N ASN A 195 -4.11 27.34 2.45
CA ASN A 195 -4.37 27.65 1.05
C ASN A 195 -4.68 29.15 0.84
N ASP A 196 -4.08 30.03 1.65
CA ASP A 196 -4.27 31.49 1.57
C ASP A 196 -3.27 32.17 0.62
N SER A 197 -2.25 31.42 0.20
CA SER A 197 -1.15 31.91 -0.65
C SER A 197 -1.28 31.43 -2.09
N SER A 198 -0.15 31.17 -2.78
CA SER A 198 -0.17 30.69 -4.16
C SER A 198 -0.44 29.19 -4.25
N ILE A 199 -1.12 28.77 -5.33
CA ILE A 199 -1.34 27.36 -5.66
C ILE A 199 -0.02 26.58 -5.68
N LYS A 200 1.06 27.19 -6.17
CA LYS A 200 2.39 26.57 -6.18
C LYS A 200 2.87 26.21 -4.77
N LYS A 201 2.82 27.16 -3.82
CA LYS A 201 3.25 26.92 -2.43
C LYS A 201 2.36 25.89 -1.74
N PHE A 202 1.05 25.94 -2.00
CA PHE A 202 0.09 24.95 -1.50
C PHE A 202 0.41 23.53 -1.98
N THR A 203 0.63 23.36 -3.29
CA THR A 203 1.04 22.09 -3.91
C THR A 203 2.36 21.57 -3.34
N GLU A 204 3.37 22.43 -3.19
CA GLU A 204 4.67 22.06 -2.62
C GLU A 204 4.56 21.58 -1.17
N ASN A 205 3.74 22.24 -0.35
CA ASN A 205 3.52 21.86 1.04
C ASN A 205 2.77 20.53 1.17
N ILE A 206 1.69 20.32 0.39
CA ILE A 206 0.99 19.04 0.34
C ILE A 206 1.95 17.92 -0.08
N ALA A 207 2.68 18.14 -1.18
CA ALA A 207 3.59 17.12 -1.69
C ALA A 207 4.69 16.78 -0.68
N ARG A 208 5.19 17.76 0.07
CA ARG A 208 6.18 17.55 1.12
C ARG A 208 5.66 16.64 2.22
N GLU A 209 4.48 16.91 2.75
CA GLU A 209 3.90 16.13 3.85
C GLU A 209 3.50 14.70 3.41
N VAL A 210 2.90 14.55 2.23
CA VAL A 210 2.57 13.22 1.69
C VAL A 210 3.82 12.41 1.39
N LYS A 211 4.86 13.00 0.78
CA LYS A 211 6.14 12.30 0.57
C LYS A 211 6.80 11.90 1.90
N LYS A 212 6.71 12.75 2.93
CA LYS A 212 7.22 12.44 4.27
C LYS A 212 6.49 11.24 4.86
N PHE A 213 5.16 11.18 4.72
CA PHE A 213 4.36 10.02 5.12
C PHE A 213 4.77 8.74 4.38
N LEU A 214 4.86 8.78 3.05
CA LEU A 214 5.26 7.62 2.23
C LEU A 214 6.68 7.14 2.60
N ARG A 215 7.61 8.06 2.84
CA ARG A 215 9.00 7.72 3.24
C ARG A 215 9.05 7.03 4.59
N LEU A 216 8.18 7.40 5.53
CA LEU A 216 8.10 6.73 6.83
C LEU A 216 7.51 5.32 6.71
N SER A 217 6.71 5.07 5.67
CA SER A 217 6.14 3.76 5.35
C SER A 217 5.48 3.10 6.58
N PRO A 218 4.54 3.80 7.26
CA PRO A 218 3.89 3.24 8.45
C PRO A 218 3.13 1.96 8.12
N VAL A 219 2.94 1.11 9.13
CA VAL A 219 2.12 -0.10 8.97
C VAL A 219 0.69 0.33 8.66
N PRO A 220 0.08 -0.17 7.56
CA PRO A 220 -1.32 0.11 7.23
C PRO A 220 -2.27 -0.32 8.34
N ARG A 221 -3.27 0.51 8.63
CA ARG A 221 -4.25 0.25 9.71
C ARG A 221 -5.37 -0.70 9.29
N ASN A 222 -5.79 -0.59 8.03
CA ASN A 222 -7.02 -1.24 7.55
C ASN A 222 -6.76 -2.56 6.81
N THR A 223 -5.49 -2.92 6.57
CA THR A 223 -5.10 -4.11 5.80
C THR A 223 -3.80 -4.69 6.31
N ASP A 224 -3.68 -6.02 6.29
CA ASP A 224 -2.39 -6.68 6.45
C ASP A 224 -1.56 -6.59 5.15
N VAL A 225 -0.26 -6.26 5.27
CA VAL A 225 0.63 -6.08 4.11
C VAL A 225 0.92 -7.40 3.40
N HIS A 226 0.99 -8.51 4.13
CA HIS A 226 1.24 -9.83 3.59
C HIS A 226 0.03 -10.36 2.83
N ASP A 227 -1.19 -10.10 3.32
CA ASP A 227 -2.43 -10.44 2.63
C ASP A 227 -2.55 -9.72 1.28
N VAL A 228 -2.28 -8.41 1.27
CA VAL A 228 -2.27 -7.61 0.02
C VAL A 228 -1.24 -8.17 -0.96
N ASP A 229 -0.03 -8.46 -0.49
CA ASP A 229 1.05 -9.01 -1.30
C ASP A 229 0.67 -10.38 -1.91
N LEU A 230 0.07 -11.25 -1.11
CA LEU A 230 -0.43 -12.57 -1.52
C LEU A 230 -1.52 -12.48 -2.58
N GLN A 231 -2.50 -11.58 -2.41
CA GLN A 231 -3.55 -11.35 -3.42
C GLN A 231 -2.96 -10.91 -4.76
N LEU A 232 -1.95 -10.04 -4.74
CA LEU A 232 -1.28 -9.60 -5.96
C LEU A 232 -0.50 -10.73 -6.63
N ILE A 233 0.19 -11.56 -5.86
CA ILE A 233 0.88 -12.75 -6.40
C ILE A 233 -0.14 -13.66 -7.08
N ARG A 234 -1.24 -14.00 -6.38
CA ARG A 234 -2.32 -14.86 -6.92
C ARG A 234 -2.85 -14.34 -8.24
N LYS A 235 -3.12 -13.03 -8.31
CA LYS A 235 -3.61 -12.38 -9.53
C LYS A 235 -2.62 -12.53 -10.70
N ILE A 236 -1.33 -12.27 -10.47
CA ILE A 236 -0.31 -12.38 -11.52
C ILE A 236 -0.11 -13.84 -11.94
N THR A 237 -0.05 -14.78 -10.99
CA THR A 237 0.13 -16.21 -11.29
C THR A 237 -1.07 -16.80 -12.05
N GLN A 238 -2.30 -16.41 -11.71
CA GLN A 238 -3.50 -16.84 -12.43
C GLN A 238 -3.51 -16.31 -13.86
N TRP A 239 -3.18 -15.03 -14.06
CA TRP A 239 -3.08 -14.44 -15.39
C TRP A 239 -2.09 -15.21 -16.30
N ASN A 240 -0.92 -15.56 -15.76
CA ASN A 240 0.09 -16.28 -16.54
C ASN A 240 -0.29 -17.73 -16.84
N SER A 241 -1.06 -18.40 -15.97
CA SER A 241 -1.52 -19.77 -16.23
C SER A 241 -2.46 -19.87 -17.44
N GLY A 242 -3.08 -18.76 -17.85
CA GLY A 242 -3.88 -18.66 -19.08
C GLY A 242 -3.07 -18.42 -20.35
N GLN A 243 -1.76 -18.13 -20.26
CA GLN A 243 -0.90 -17.97 -21.44
C GLN A 243 -0.40 -19.33 -21.92
N THR A 244 -0.94 -19.82 -23.04
CA THR A 244 -0.43 -21.03 -23.70
C THR A 244 0.94 -20.78 -24.32
N VAL A 245 1.89 -21.67 -24.06
CA VAL A 245 3.16 -21.71 -24.80
C VAL A 245 2.85 -22.04 -26.25
N LEU A 246 3.39 -21.26 -27.19
CA LEU A 246 3.24 -21.55 -28.62
C LEU A 246 3.69 -22.98 -28.92
N PRO A 247 2.89 -23.78 -29.65
CA PRO A 247 3.26 -25.13 -30.04
C PRO A 247 4.61 -25.13 -30.77
N GLY A 248 5.58 -25.92 -30.30
CA GLY A 248 6.92 -26.03 -30.90
C GLY A 248 8.07 -25.40 -30.09
N PHE A 249 7.79 -24.62 -29.05
CA PHE A 249 8.81 -24.07 -28.13
C PHE A 249 9.08 -24.95 -26.90
N ASN A 250 8.97 -26.27 -27.02
CA ASN A 250 9.37 -27.19 -25.95
C ASN A 250 10.90 -27.33 -25.96
N SER A 251 11.59 -26.53 -25.13
CA SER A 251 13.00 -26.82 -24.83
C SER A 251 13.07 -28.17 -24.13
N ARG A 252 13.62 -29.20 -24.78
CA ARG A 252 14.02 -30.43 -24.09
C ARG A 252 14.99 -30.05 -22.97
N SER A 253 14.61 -30.29 -21.72
CA SER A 253 15.49 -30.02 -20.57
C SER A 253 16.46 -31.18 -20.41
N LEU A 254 17.74 -30.91 -20.62
CA LEU A 254 18.84 -31.81 -20.26
C LEU A 254 19.04 -31.73 -18.75
N HIS A 255 18.94 -32.87 -18.07
CA HIS A 255 19.24 -33.11 -16.64
C HIS A 255 18.51 -32.23 -15.61
N ASP A 256 17.44 -32.77 -15.02
CA ASP A 256 16.63 -32.11 -14.01
C ASP A 256 17.17 -32.42 -12.60
N THR A 257 18.26 -31.78 -12.20
CA THR A 257 18.79 -31.95 -10.83
C THR A 257 17.91 -31.19 -9.85
N LYS A 258 17.26 -31.90 -8.93
CA LYS A 258 16.51 -31.25 -7.84
C LYS A 258 17.45 -30.86 -6.72
N THR A 259 17.26 -29.66 -6.20
CA THR A 259 18.07 -29.08 -5.12
C THR A 259 17.17 -28.47 -4.05
N PRO A 260 17.58 -28.50 -2.77
CA PRO A 260 16.74 -27.96 -1.71
C PRO A 260 16.82 -26.42 -1.62
N PRO A 261 15.75 -25.73 -1.17
CA PRO A 261 15.72 -24.27 -1.02
C PRO A 261 16.91 -23.67 -0.28
N TRP A 262 17.37 -24.33 0.80
CA TRP A 262 18.51 -23.84 1.57
C TRP A 262 19.82 -23.82 0.77
N ARG A 263 20.01 -24.80 -0.13
CA ARG A 263 21.22 -24.93 -0.93
C ARG A 263 21.23 -23.89 -2.04
N LEU A 264 20.09 -23.68 -2.71
CA LEU A 264 19.95 -22.60 -3.69
C LEU A 264 20.26 -21.23 -3.06
N MET A 265 19.75 -20.95 -1.86
CA MET A 265 20.01 -19.69 -1.17
C MET A 265 21.48 -19.52 -0.78
N ARG A 266 22.12 -20.58 -0.26
CA ARG A 266 23.56 -20.59 0.06
C ARG A 266 24.41 -20.28 -1.17
N ASP A 267 24.16 -20.99 -2.26
CA ASP A 267 24.95 -20.87 -3.49
C ASP A 267 24.72 -19.52 -4.14
N SER A 268 23.49 -19.00 -4.08
CA SER A 268 23.18 -17.66 -4.55
C SER A 268 23.85 -16.57 -3.71
N GLU A 269 23.92 -16.71 -2.39
CA GLU A 269 24.68 -15.78 -1.53
C GLU A 269 26.16 -15.76 -1.91
N LYS A 270 26.78 -16.93 -2.16
CA LYS A 270 28.16 -17.05 -2.62
C LYS A 270 28.36 -16.38 -3.98
N THR A 271 27.48 -16.64 -4.93
CA THR A 271 27.49 -16.03 -6.26
C THR A 271 27.38 -14.51 -6.19
N HIS A 272 26.46 -13.98 -5.38
CA HIS A 272 26.31 -12.54 -5.16
C HIS A 272 27.56 -11.91 -4.56
N ARG A 273 28.13 -12.54 -3.53
CA ARG A 273 29.35 -12.07 -2.86
C ARG A 273 30.53 -12.01 -3.82
N ASN A 274 30.71 -13.03 -4.65
CA ASN A 274 31.76 -13.06 -5.67
C ASN A 274 31.52 -11.98 -6.74
N GLY A 275 30.27 -11.77 -7.14
CA GLY A 275 29.87 -10.70 -8.05
C GLY A 275 30.21 -9.31 -7.50
N ILE A 276 29.95 -9.06 -6.21
CA ILE A 276 30.30 -7.82 -5.52
C ILE A 276 31.83 -7.62 -5.48
N GLN A 277 32.61 -8.67 -5.24
CA GLN A 277 34.07 -8.59 -5.27
C GLN A 277 34.60 -8.27 -6.67
N LYS A 278 33.97 -8.83 -7.71
CA LYS A 278 34.40 -8.68 -9.11
C LYS A 278 33.99 -7.34 -9.73
N PHE A 279 32.76 -6.88 -9.49
CA PHE A 279 32.18 -5.72 -10.18
C PHE A 279 32.00 -4.48 -9.28
N GLY A 280 32.38 -4.59 -8.00
CA GLY A 280 32.20 -3.54 -7.00
C GLY A 280 30.79 -3.53 -6.38
N SER A 281 30.66 -2.79 -5.28
CA SER A 281 29.40 -2.58 -4.55
C SER A 281 28.84 -1.16 -4.68
N ASP A 282 29.43 -0.32 -5.53
CA ASP A 282 29.00 1.08 -5.61
C ASP A 282 27.55 1.16 -6.09
N LYS A 283 26.69 1.75 -5.26
CA LYS A 283 25.25 1.95 -5.49
C LYS A 283 24.40 0.66 -5.59
N VAL A 284 24.92 -0.51 -5.18
CA VAL A 284 24.18 -1.79 -5.14
C VAL A 284 24.27 -2.50 -3.79
N PRO A 285 23.29 -3.33 -3.40
CA PRO A 285 23.30 -3.98 -2.10
C PRO A 285 24.38 -5.04 -1.94
N ARG A 286 25.12 -5.01 -0.83
CA ARG A 286 26.19 -5.98 -0.52
C ARG A 286 25.69 -7.40 -0.20
N GLY A 287 24.49 -7.52 0.36
CA GLY A 287 23.92 -8.79 0.79
C GLY A 287 22.70 -9.18 -0.03
N ILE A 288 22.59 -10.47 -0.36
CA ILE A 288 21.49 -11.00 -1.17
C ILE A 288 20.11 -10.82 -0.50
N HIS A 289 20.06 -10.76 0.83
CA HIS A 289 18.84 -10.52 1.61
C HIS A 289 18.40 -9.05 1.72
N SER A 290 18.98 -8.16 0.92
CA SER A 290 18.56 -6.77 0.85
C SER A 290 17.12 -6.63 0.33
N ARG A 291 16.43 -5.55 0.72
CA ARG A 291 15.06 -5.29 0.29
C ARG A 291 14.96 -5.18 -1.23
N SER A 292 15.91 -4.49 -1.87
CA SER A 292 15.87 -4.28 -3.32
C SER A 292 16.17 -5.53 -4.14
N ILE A 293 17.08 -6.40 -3.69
CA ILE A 293 17.28 -7.69 -4.37
C ILE A 293 16.04 -8.56 -4.27
N TYR A 294 15.43 -8.67 -3.08
CA TYR A 294 14.17 -9.39 -2.91
C TYR A 294 13.10 -8.81 -3.84
N ALA A 295 12.85 -7.50 -3.77
CA ALA A 295 11.88 -6.81 -4.63
C ALA A 295 12.02 -7.16 -6.11
N ILE A 296 13.23 -7.09 -6.64
CA ILE A 296 13.50 -7.36 -8.05
C ILE A 296 13.33 -8.84 -8.36
N MET A 297 14.02 -9.73 -7.64
CA MET A 297 14.01 -11.17 -7.91
C MET A 297 12.61 -11.77 -7.77
N THR A 298 11.84 -11.33 -6.78
CA THR A 298 10.46 -11.78 -6.60
C THR A 298 9.58 -11.33 -7.75
N SER A 299 9.69 -10.06 -8.17
CA SER A 299 8.83 -9.52 -9.24
C SER A 299 9.18 -10.08 -10.61
N THR A 300 10.47 -10.18 -10.93
CA THR A 300 10.93 -10.79 -12.20
C THR A 300 10.49 -12.25 -12.28
N SER A 301 10.45 -12.98 -11.16
CA SER A 301 9.98 -14.38 -11.14
C SER A 301 8.49 -14.54 -11.39
N LEU A 302 7.70 -13.46 -11.20
CA LEU A 302 6.28 -13.47 -11.45
C LEU A 302 5.92 -13.15 -12.90
N ILE A 303 6.70 -12.33 -13.62
CA ILE A 303 6.33 -11.90 -14.98
C ILE A 303 7.15 -12.56 -16.11
N SER A 304 8.20 -13.32 -15.78
CA SER A 304 9.10 -14.04 -16.72
C SER A 304 9.94 -13.18 -17.67
N ALA A 305 9.34 -12.16 -18.29
CA ALA A 305 10.02 -11.14 -19.07
C ALA A 305 9.23 -9.83 -18.97
N GLY A 306 9.93 -8.70 -19.00
CA GLY A 306 9.26 -7.41 -19.11
C GLY A 306 10.19 -6.21 -19.08
N ASP A 307 9.61 -5.04 -19.37
CA ASP A 307 10.30 -3.77 -19.26
C ASP A 307 10.34 -3.27 -17.79
N ALA A 308 10.94 -2.08 -17.57
CA ALA A 308 11.03 -1.51 -16.23
C ALA A 308 9.66 -1.15 -15.63
N ASN A 309 8.65 -0.84 -16.45
CA ASN A 309 7.31 -0.48 -16.00
C ASN A 309 6.53 -1.73 -15.57
N GLU A 310 6.59 -2.81 -16.35
CA GLU A 310 5.99 -4.10 -16.00
C GLU A 310 6.59 -4.65 -14.70
N LEU A 311 7.92 -4.54 -14.54
CA LEU A 311 8.59 -4.90 -13.28
C LEU A 311 8.14 -4.05 -12.10
N SER A 312 8.02 -2.73 -12.29
CA SER A 312 7.54 -1.82 -11.25
C SER A 312 6.11 -2.18 -10.83
N SER A 313 5.24 -2.46 -11.79
CA SER A 313 3.86 -2.89 -11.55
C SER A 313 3.80 -4.23 -10.81
N ALA A 314 4.66 -5.19 -11.15
CA ALA A 314 4.73 -6.50 -10.50
C ALA A 314 5.28 -6.45 -9.07
N MET A 315 6.12 -5.47 -8.73
CA MET A 315 6.54 -5.26 -7.33
C MET A 315 5.36 -5.01 -6.43
N GLY A 316 4.39 -4.21 -6.87
CA GLY A 316 3.32 -3.76 -6.01
C GLY A 316 3.85 -3.00 -4.79
N PRO A 317 2.96 -2.68 -3.84
CA PRO A 317 3.26 -1.72 -2.79
C PRO A 317 4.18 -2.21 -1.67
N SER A 318 4.09 -3.48 -1.33
CA SER A 318 4.88 -4.17 -0.32
C SER A 318 6.35 -4.33 -0.73
N ARG A 319 6.62 -4.45 -2.03
CA ARG A 319 7.97 -4.75 -2.56
C ARG A 319 8.57 -3.59 -3.34
N MET A 320 7.92 -2.43 -3.45
CA MET A 320 8.43 -1.36 -4.31
C MET A 320 9.83 -0.86 -3.91
N VAL A 321 10.63 -0.56 -4.94
CA VAL A 321 11.87 0.22 -4.88
C VAL A 321 11.86 1.28 -5.97
N SER A 322 12.57 2.40 -5.76
CA SER A 322 12.61 3.46 -6.76
C SER A 322 13.17 2.97 -8.09
N ARG A 323 12.59 3.42 -9.21
CA ARG A 323 12.98 2.99 -10.57
C ARG A 323 14.48 3.13 -10.81
N GLY A 324 15.07 4.28 -10.47
CA GLY A 324 16.50 4.52 -10.64
C GLY A 324 17.40 3.61 -9.79
N HIS A 325 16.93 3.16 -8.62
CA HIS A 325 17.66 2.14 -7.85
C HIS A 325 17.42 0.74 -8.42
N ALA A 326 16.20 0.42 -8.83
CA ALA A 326 15.84 -0.85 -9.44
C ALA A 326 16.69 -1.14 -10.67
N SER A 327 16.80 -0.19 -11.61
CA SER A 327 17.61 -0.35 -12.83
C SER A 327 19.10 -0.62 -12.52
N LYS A 328 19.66 0.02 -11.49
CA LYS A 328 21.06 -0.21 -11.07
C LYS A 328 21.24 -1.63 -10.53
N VAL A 329 20.31 -2.09 -9.70
CA VAL A 329 20.37 -3.44 -9.13
C VAL A 329 20.12 -4.50 -10.19
N ILE A 330 19.15 -4.33 -11.09
CA ILE A 330 18.89 -5.24 -12.21
C ILE A 330 20.15 -5.40 -13.08
N ARG A 331 20.81 -4.29 -13.44
CA ARG A 331 22.05 -4.32 -14.22
C ARG A 331 23.21 -5.02 -13.51
N HIS A 332 23.22 -5.00 -12.19
CA HIS A 332 24.19 -5.78 -11.42
C HIS A 332 23.85 -7.26 -11.42
N LEU A 333 22.58 -7.61 -11.20
CA LEU A 333 22.09 -8.98 -11.23
C LEU A 333 22.16 -9.60 -12.64
N SER A 334 22.17 -8.81 -13.72
CA SER A 334 22.39 -9.32 -15.08
C SER A 334 23.84 -9.70 -15.35
N LYS A 335 24.79 -9.07 -14.65
CA LYS A 335 26.22 -9.41 -14.70
C LYS A 335 26.59 -10.56 -13.75
N VAL A 336 25.76 -10.84 -12.76
CA VAL A 336 26.05 -11.76 -11.65
C VAL A 336 25.11 -12.96 -11.67
N GLY A 337 25.67 -14.17 -11.73
CA GLY A 337 24.93 -15.39 -11.41
C GLY A 337 23.94 -15.93 -12.44
N ASP A 338 23.90 -15.34 -13.65
CA ASP A 338 22.97 -15.71 -14.74
C ASP A 338 21.52 -15.78 -14.24
N TRP A 339 21.07 -14.81 -13.45
CA TRP A 339 19.68 -14.75 -12.94
C TRP A 339 18.76 -13.94 -13.84
N ILE A 340 19.29 -12.86 -14.41
CA ILE A 340 18.57 -11.95 -15.30
C ILE A 340 19.40 -11.78 -16.56
N ARG A 341 18.75 -11.80 -17.73
CA ARG A 341 19.36 -11.49 -19.01
C ARG A 341 18.77 -10.19 -19.55
N GLU A 342 19.64 -9.32 -20.03
CA GLU A 342 19.24 -8.11 -20.74
C GLU A 342 19.05 -8.44 -22.23
N SER A 343 17.96 -7.97 -22.81
CA SER A 343 17.72 -8.03 -24.25
C SER A 343 17.24 -6.67 -24.74
N SER A 344 17.82 -6.18 -25.83
CA SER A 344 17.30 -5.04 -26.57
C SER A 344 16.00 -5.45 -27.28
N ALA A 345 14.93 -4.66 -27.14
CA ALA A 345 13.72 -4.88 -27.92
C ALA A 345 14.01 -4.70 -29.41
N SER A 346 13.39 -5.53 -30.26
CA SER A 346 13.54 -5.46 -31.71
C SER A 346 12.93 -4.19 -32.33
N ARG A 347 12.12 -3.42 -31.57
CA ARG A 347 11.38 -2.24 -32.06
C ARG A 347 11.26 -1.08 -31.05
N GLY A 348 12.21 -0.90 -30.13
CA GLY A 348 12.18 0.27 -29.22
C GLY A 348 13.42 0.45 -28.34
N ASP A 349 13.58 1.66 -27.80
CA ASP A 349 14.68 2.07 -26.90
C ASP A 349 14.59 1.48 -25.48
N SER A 350 13.56 0.71 -25.15
CA SER A 350 13.37 0.14 -23.81
C SER A 350 14.08 -1.21 -23.64
N MET A 351 14.97 -1.27 -22.65
CA MET A 351 15.63 -2.52 -22.24
C MET A 351 14.61 -3.48 -21.65
N HIS A 352 14.58 -4.71 -22.16
CA HIS A 352 13.77 -5.78 -21.62
C HIS A 352 14.64 -6.69 -20.76
N TYR A 353 14.07 -7.15 -19.65
CA TYR A 353 14.72 -8.05 -18.72
C TYR A 353 14.01 -9.39 -18.75
N ARG A 354 14.75 -10.45 -19.04
CA ARG A 354 14.25 -11.82 -19.01
C ARG A 354 14.85 -12.57 -17.84
N ILE A 355 14.03 -13.21 -17.03
CA ILE A 355 14.53 -14.05 -15.95
C ILE A 355 14.99 -15.41 -16.52
N THR A 356 16.12 -15.92 -16.03
CA THR A 356 16.54 -17.29 -16.35
C THR A 356 15.77 -18.29 -15.50
N LYS A 357 15.83 -19.58 -15.85
CA LYS A 357 15.22 -20.63 -15.03
C LYS A 357 15.78 -20.63 -13.60
N ARG A 358 17.11 -20.51 -13.45
CA ARG A 358 17.78 -20.38 -12.15
C ARG A 358 17.34 -19.14 -11.38
N GLY A 359 17.23 -17.99 -12.07
CA GLY A 359 16.70 -16.76 -11.48
C GLY A 359 15.26 -16.90 -11.00
N ALA A 360 14.40 -17.57 -11.77
CA ALA A 360 13.00 -17.82 -11.41
C ALA A 360 12.90 -18.72 -10.18
N SER A 361 13.68 -19.79 -10.12
CA SER A 361 13.79 -20.65 -8.95
C SER A 361 14.21 -19.86 -7.70
N LEU A 362 15.21 -19.00 -7.81
CA LEU A 362 15.67 -18.14 -6.71
C LEU A 362 14.59 -17.14 -6.28
N GLY A 363 13.94 -16.49 -7.25
CA GLY A 363 12.90 -15.50 -7.01
C GLY A 363 11.68 -16.10 -6.30
N LYS A 364 11.26 -17.33 -6.67
CA LYS A 364 10.18 -18.05 -5.98
C LYS A 364 10.53 -18.38 -4.52
N VAL A 365 11.75 -18.85 -4.25
CA VAL A 365 12.22 -19.07 -2.86
C VAL A 365 12.24 -17.76 -2.08
N MET A 366 12.77 -16.69 -2.67
CA MET A 366 12.75 -15.36 -2.04
C MET A 366 11.34 -14.84 -1.81
N LEU A 367 10.39 -15.19 -2.68
CA LEU A 367 9.00 -14.79 -2.57
C LEU A 367 8.35 -15.45 -1.36
N VAL A 368 8.57 -16.75 -1.14
CA VAL A 368 8.17 -17.48 0.09
C VAL A 368 8.80 -16.84 1.32
N LEU A 369 10.12 -16.60 1.30
CA LEU A 369 10.87 -16.07 2.43
C LEU A 369 10.63 -14.58 2.72
N SER A 370 9.90 -13.87 1.86
CA SER A 370 9.75 -12.41 1.94
C SER A 370 9.15 -11.90 3.26
N PRO A 371 8.15 -12.57 3.90
CA PRO A 371 7.57 -12.06 5.15
C PRO A 371 8.57 -12.01 6.30
N ILE A 372 9.54 -12.93 6.33
CA ILE A 372 10.55 -13.04 7.39
C ILE A 372 11.94 -12.52 6.96
N ARG A 373 12.05 -11.81 5.82
CA ARG A 373 13.33 -11.27 5.31
C ARG A 373 14.13 -10.50 6.37
N PRO A 374 13.55 -9.62 7.21
CA PRO A 374 14.29 -8.95 8.30
C PRO A 374 14.90 -9.94 9.30
N LYS A 375 14.15 -11.00 9.68
CA LYS A 375 14.62 -12.05 10.59
C LYS A 375 15.75 -12.88 9.97
N ILE A 376 15.70 -13.16 8.67
CA ILE A 376 16.80 -13.81 7.94
C ILE A 376 18.09 -12.99 8.04
N ARG A 377 18.01 -11.67 7.81
CA ARG A 377 19.18 -10.79 7.95
C ARG A 377 19.72 -10.78 9.38
N LEU A 378 18.84 -10.70 10.37
CA LEU A 378 19.23 -10.74 11.78
C LEU A 378 19.91 -12.06 12.14
N TRP A 379 19.34 -13.19 11.71
CA TRP A 379 19.90 -14.52 11.94
C TRP A 379 21.27 -14.67 11.27
N ARG A 380 21.43 -14.27 10.01
CA ARG A 380 22.73 -14.29 9.31
C ARG A 380 23.78 -13.41 9.98
N SER A 381 23.36 -12.29 10.58
CA SER A 381 24.26 -11.42 11.35
C SER A 381 24.70 -12.04 12.68
N ARG A 382 23.80 -12.76 13.37
CA ARG A 382 24.10 -13.42 14.65
C ARG A 382 24.88 -14.72 14.47
N PHE A 383 24.64 -15.43 13.37
CA PHE A 383 25.18 -16.76 13.11
C PHE A 383 25.88 -16.85 11.73
N PRO A 384 26.94 -16.06 11.48
CA PRO A 384 27.55 -15.93 10.15
C PRO A 384 28.14 -17.24 9.60
N ARG A 385 28.63 -18.12 10.49
CA ARG A 385 29.24 -19.42 10.14
C ARG A 385 28.23 -20.56 10.05
N SER A 386 26.99 -20.35 10.47
CA SER A 386 25.96 -21.38 10.44
C SER A 386 25.47 -21.64 9.01
N SER A 387 25.26 -22.91 8.69
CA SER A 387 24.71 -23.34 7.40
C SER A 387 23.28 -22.84 7.20
N TYR A 388 22.94 -22.45 5.96
CA TYR A 388 21.55 -22.13 5.57
C TYR A 388 20.57 -23.26 5.86
N LYS A 389 21.02 -24.51 5.90
CA LYS A 389 20.19 -25.66 6.26
C LYS A 389 19.45 -25.45 7.60
N HIS A 390 20.11 -24.83 8.58
CA HIS A 390 19.55 -24.58 9.92
C HIS A 390 18.90 -23.20 10.07
N MET A 391 18.81 -22.41 8.99
CA MET A 391 18.33 -21.02 9.05
C MET A 391 16.87 -20.93 9.49
N LEU A 392 15.96 -21.66 8.83
CA LEU A 392 14.53 -21.57 9.16
C LEU A 392 14.24 -22.08 10.56
N GLN A 393 14.74 -23.26 10.93
CA GLN A 393 14.62 -23.79 12.30
C GLN A 393 15.16 -22.79 13.34
N GLY A 394 16.30 -22.16 13.06
CA GLY A 394 16.86 -21.14 13.95
C GLY A 394 15.99 -19.89 14.08
N ILE A 395 15.38 -19.44 12.98
CA ILE A 395 14.47 -18.29 12.97
C ILE A 395 13.15 -18.60 13.70
N LEU A 396 12.59 -19.80 13.49
CA LEU A 396 11.40 -20.27 14.19
C LEU A 396 11.62 -20.29 15.71
N LYS A 397 12.77 -20.82 16.15
CA LYS A 397 13.19 -20.77 17.57
C LYS A 397 13.40 -19.36 18.12
N MET A 398 13.72 -18.38 17.28
CA MET A 398 13.83 -16.97 17.67
C MET A 398 12.46 -16.26 17.77
N GLY A 399 11.38 -16.93 17.38
CA GLY A 399 10.03 -16.38 17.36
C GLY A 399 9.65 -15.74 16.02
N VAL A 400 8.59 -16.27 15.41
CA VAL A 400 7.92 -15.74 14.22
C VAL A 400 6.45 -15.54 14.59
N ASP A 401 5.87 -14.41 14.20
CA ASP A 401 4.46 -14.15 14.49
C ASP A 401 3.54 -15.02 13.61
N GLU A 402 2.35 -15.30 14.10
CA GLU A 402 1.38 -16.15 13.41
C GLU A 402 1.00 -15.63 12.00
N PRO A 403 0.80 -14.31 11.77
CA PRO A 403 0.57 -13.78 10.42
C PRO A 403 1.72 -14.05 9.44
N GLN A 404 2.99 -13.94 9.88
CA GLN A 404 4.14 -14.31 9.05
C GLN A 404 4.14 -15.80 8.74
N LEU A 405 3.91 -16.68 9.73
CA LEU A 405 3.87 -18.13 9.52
C LEU A 405 2.78 -18.51 8.51
N LYS A 406 1.58 -17.97 8.68
CA LYS A 406 0.46 -18.16 7.75
C LYS A 406 0.84 -17.66 6.35
N SER A 407 1.48 -16.48 6.24
CA SER A 407 1.92 -15.98 4.93
C SER A 407 2.99 -16.86 4.28
N LEU A 408 3.94 -17.42 5.04
CA LEU A 408 4.91 -18.36 4.49
C LEU A 408 4.23 -19.60 3.94
N SER A 409 3.36 -20.22 4.73
CA SER A 409 2.58 -21.42 4.36
C SER A 409 1.75 -21.17 3.09
N GLU A 410 0.96 -20.08 3.04
CA GLU A 410 0.15 -19.75 1.87
C GLU A 410 0.99 -19.49 0.60
N ARG A 411 2.23 -18.99 0.74
CA ARG A 411 3.16 -18.82 -0.38
C ARG A 411 3.76 -20.15 -0.83
N ILE A 412 4.03 -21.07 0.10
CA ILE A 412 4.48 -22.43 -0.22
C ILE A 412 3.39 -23.12 -1.02
N ASP A 413 2.14 -23.13 -0.54
CA ASP A 413 1.01 -23.76 -1.22
C ASP A 413 0.79 -23.17 -2.62
N LEU A 414 0.93 -21.84 -2.76
CA LEU A 414 0.72 -21.15 -4.03
C LEU A 414 1.83 -21.43 -5.06
N LEU A 415 3.09 -21.50 -4.64
CA LEU A 415 4.24 -21.57 -5.55
C LEU A 415 4.77 -23.00 -5.73
N TYR A 416 4.48 -23.88 -4.77
CA TYR A 416 4.94 -25.27 -4.68
C TYR A 416 3.78 -26.18 -4.25
N PRO A 417 2.70 -26.31 -5.06
CA PRO A 417 1.50 -27.05 -4.69
C PRO A 417 1.75 -28.55 -4.40
N SER A 418 2.88 -29.11 -4.87
CA SER A 418 3.33 -30.46 -4.53
C SER A 418 3.72 -30.65 -3.06
N VAL A 419 3.80 -29.57 -2.28
CA VAL A 419 4.13 -29.54 -0.84
C VAL A 419 2.97 -28.95 -0.04
N ALA A 420 1.76 -29.03 -0.62
CA ALA A 420 0.57 -28.53 0.03
C ALA A 420 0.46 -29.15 1.42
N ARG A 421 0.12 -28.29 2.38
CA ARG A 421 0.01 -28.66 3.79
C ARG A 421 -0.97 -29.82 3.96
N GLU A 422 -0.56 -30.85 4.70
CA GLU A 422 -1.47 -31.92 5.10
C GLU A 422 -2.45 -31.43 6.16
N SER A 423 -3.67 -31.99 6.17
CA SER A 423 -4.69 -31.61 7.15
C SER A 423 -4.19 -31.86 8.58
N GLY A 424 -4.21 -30.84 9.43
CA GLY A 424 -3.73 -30.91 10.81
C GLY A 424 -2.22 -30.73 11.00
N GLN A 425 -1.42 -30.64 9.92
CA GLN A 425 0.02 -30.37 10.03
C GLN A 425 0.27 -28.96 10.60
N PRO A 426 1.18 -28.77 11.57
CA PRO A 426 1.59 -27.45 12.04
C PRO A 426 2.23 -26.59 10.94
N LEU A 427 2.06 -25.27 10.99
CA LEU A 427 2.61 -24.35 9.97
C LEU A 427 4.14 -24.41 9.93
N GLU A 428 4.76 -24.46 11.09
CA GLU A 428 6.21 -24.53 11.28
C GLU A 428 6.79 -25.80 10.64
N GLU A 429 6.10 -26.93 10.83
CA GLU A 429 6.51 -28.21 10.29
C GLU A 429 6.47 -28.21 8.76
N GLN A 430 5.39 -27.69 8.15
CA GLN A 430 5.29 -27.53 6.70
C GLN A 430 6.45 -26.67 6.16
N ILE A 431 6.75 -25.55 6.82
CA ILE A 431 7.80 -24.62 6.43
C ILE A 431 9.19 -25.29 6.50
N GLU A 432 9.47 -26.05 7.56
CA GLU A 432 10.73 -26.80 7.71
C GLU A 432 10.86 -27.91 6.66
N ASN A 433 9.79 -28.68 6.43
CA ASN A 433 9.75 -29.74 5.43
C ASN A 433 10.00 -29.18 4.03
N TRP A 434 9.32 -28.09 3.65
CA TRP A 434 9.58 -27.40 2.39
C TRP A 434 11.03 -26.96 2.27
N TRP A 435 11.60 -26.35 3.32
CA TRP A 435 12.97 -25.85 3.29
C TRP A 435 14.03 -26.92 3.02
N LEU A 436 13.78 -28.14 3.47
CA LEU A 436 14.67 -29.29 3.35
C LEU A 436 14.38 -30.17 2.12
N SER A 437 13.23 -29.98 1.48
CA SER A 437 12.77 -30.79 0.35
C SER A 437 13.59 -30.58 -0.94
N ASP A 438 13.78 -31.65 -1.72
CA ASP A 438 14.42 -31.60 -3.05
C ASP A 438 13.38 -31.28 -4.13
N LEU A 439 12.92 -30.03 -4.18
CA LEU A 439 11.82 -29.63 -5.07
C LEU A 439 12.15 -28.51 -6.04
N ILE A 440 13.30 -27.88 -5.88
CA ILE A 440 13.69 -26.84 -6.82
C ILE A 440 14.45 -27.48 -7.95
N HIS A 441 13.87 -27.38 -9.14
CA HIS A 441 14.55 -27.70 -10.38
C HIS A 441 15.75 -26.74 -10.56
N GLU A 442 16.97 -27.27 -10.44
CA GLU A 442 18.16 -26.65 -11.00
C GLU A 442 18.21 -27.02 -12.49
N PHE A 443 18.35 -25.98 -13.31
CA PHE A 443 18.42 -26.08 -14.77
C PHE A 443 19.75 -25.55 -15.27
#